data_AF-A0A5S3Q8L7-F1
#
_entry.id   AF-A0A5S3Q8L7-F1
#
_cell.length_a   1.000
_cell.length_b   1.000
_cell.length_c   1.000
_cell.angle_alpha   90.00
_cell.angle_beta   90.00
_cell.angle_gamma   90.00
#
_symmetry.space_group_name_H-M   'P 1'
#
loop_
_entity.id
_entity.type
_entity.pdbx_description
1 polymer ?
#
loop_
_entity_poly.entity_id
_entity_poly.type
_entity_poly.pdbx_seq_one_letter_code
_entity_poly.pdbx_strand_id
1 'polypeptide(L)'
;MTNNDIFKKLRVALMLRDDEIVDILKLADFKMSKSELGAFFRKEDHPNYMECGDQVLRNFLNGLVIHLRGTKENPKNPGEVLSQKKNVQKSDKPKPVYKAIQRKKANWDIDPVKYKNKPSNSAGKKKS
;
A
#
# COMPACT_ATOMS: atom_id res chain seq x y z
N MET A 1 5.09 8.73 -20.64
CA MET A 1 4.50 7.66 -19.83
C MET A 1 5.51 6.55 -19.78
N THR A 2 6.06 6.26 -18.60
CA THR A 2 7.07 5.22 -18.40
C THR A 2 6.41 3.87 -18.09
N ASN A 3 7.19 2.78 -18.12
CA ASN A 3 6.70 1.47 -17.70
C ASN A 3 6.26 1.46 -16.23
N ASN A 4 6.96 2.21 -15.37
CA ASN A 4 6.57 2.41 -13.97
C ASN A 4 5.17 3.05 -13.87
N ASP A 5 4.87 4.05 -14.71
CA ASP A 5 3.54 4.68 -14.76
C ASP A 5 2.46 3.68 -15.16
N ILE A 6 2.71 2.88 -16.20
CA ILE A 6 1.78 1.87 -16.68
C ILE A 6 1.52 0.86 -15.57
N PHE A 7 2.58 0.35 -14.95
CA PHE A 7 2.46 -0.66 -13.91
C PHE A 7 1.72 -0.11 -12.69
N LYS A 8 2.00 1.13 -12.28
CA LYS A 8 1.30 1.82 -11.18
C LYS A 8 -0.18 2.03 -11.51
N LYS A 9 -0.51 2.43 -12.73
CA LYS A 9 -1.91 2.57 -13.19
C LYS A 9 -2.65 1.24 -13.18
N LEU A 10 -2.04 0.16 -13.67
CA LEU A 10 -2.65 -1.18 -13.69
C LEU A 10 -2.90 -1.71 -12.28
N ARG A 11 -1.94 -1.52 -11.37
CA ARG A 11 -2.11 -1.86 -9.95
C ARG A 11 -3.34 -1.18 -9.36
N VAL A 12 -3.49 0.13 -9.56
CA VAL A 12 -4.60 0.91 -9.01
C VAL A 12 -5.93 0.56 -9.68
N ALA A 13 -5.95 0.46 -11.02
CA ALA A 13 -7.15 0.15 -11.79
C ALA A 13 -7.76 -1.21 -11.43
N LEU A 14 -6.92 -2.22 -11.18
CA LEU A 14 -7.34 -3.57 -10.78
C LEU A 14 -7.37 -3.77 -9.25
N MET A 15 -7.15 -2.70 -8.48
CA MET A 15 -7.08 -2.72 -7.01
C MET A 15 -6.20 -3.86 -6.49
N LEU A 16 -5.02 -4.04 -7.07
CA LEU A 16 -4.10 -5.13 -6.73
C LEU A 16 -3.25 -4.76 -5.51
N ARG A 17 -3.12 -5.72 -4.59
CA ARG A 17 -2.15 -5.66 -3.49
C ARG A 17 -0.79 -6.19 -3.97
N ASP A 18 0.28 -5.80 -3.29
CA ASP A 18 1.64 -6.22 -3.64
C ASP A 18 1.79 -7.76 -3.62
N ASP A 19 1.13 -8.42 -2.67
CA ASP A 19 1.06 -9.89 -2.57
C ASP A 19 0.46 -10.51 -3.84
N GLU A 20 -0.65 -9.92 -4.32
CA GLU A 20 -1.36 -10.42 -5.50
C GLU A 20 -0.52 -10.21 -6.76
N ILE A 21 0.20 -9.09 -6.87
CA ILE A 21 1.10 -8.84 -8.00
C ILE A 21 2.23 -9.87 -8.02
N VAL A 22 2.82 -10.18 -6.87
CA VAL A 22 3.86 -11.21 -6.76
C VAL A 22 3.30 -12.57 -7.18
N ASP A 23 2.09 -12.93 -6.78
CA ASP A 23 1.47 -14.18 -7.18
C ASP A 23 1.13 -14.23 -8.68
N ILE A 24 0.70 -13.11 -9.26
CA ILE A 24 0.45 -12.98 -10.71
C ILE A 24 1.75 -13.13 -11.50
N LEU A 25 2.86 -12.55 -11.04
CA LEU A 25 4.17 -12.70 -11.69
C LEU A 25 4.66 -14.15 -11.66
N LYS A 26 4.42 -14.87 -10.56
CA LYS A 26 4.74 -16.31 -10.46
C LYS A 26 4.00 -17.16 -11.49
N LEU A 27 2.78 -16.78 -11.90
CA LEU A 27 2.04 -17.50 -12.95
C LEU A 27 2.73 -17.43 -14.32
N ALA A 28 3.56 -16.41 -14.54
CA ALA A 28 4.39 -16.25 -15.74
C ALA A 28 5.85 -16.68 -15.50
N ASP A 29 6.08 -17.56 -14.50
CA ASP A 29 7.39 -18.06 -14.08
C ASP A 29 8.40 -16.96 -13.69
N PHE A 30 7.91 -15.76 -13.35
CA PHE A 30 8.74 -14.64 -12.94
C PHE A 30 8.73 -14.47 -11.43
N LYS A 31 9.84 -14.80 -10.77
CA LYS A 31 9.99 -14.69 -9.32
C LYS A 31 10.47 -13.30 -8.97
N MET A 32 9.69 -12.57 -8.17
CA MET A 32 10.08 -11.30 -7.57
C MET A 32 9.67 -11.22 -6.10
N SER A 33 10.44 -10.47 -5.33
CA SER A 33 10.11 -10.14 -3.95
C SER A 33 9.24 -8.89 -3.85
N LYS A 34 8.56 -8.73 -2.70
CA LYS A 34 7.76 -7.52 -2.41
C LYS A 34 8.64 -6.26 -2.31
N SER A 35 9.88 -6.41 -1.86
CA SER A 35 10.84 -5.31 -1.71
C SER A 35 11.26 -4.72 -3.06
N GLU A 36 11.55 -5.58 -4.04
CA GLU A 36 11.85 -5.18 -5.41
C GLU A 36 10.65 -4.55 -6.09
N LEU A 37 9.47 -5.16 -5.91
CA LEU A 37 8.22 -4.60 -6.43
C LEU A 37 7.96 -3.19 -5.87
N GLY A 38 8.22 -2.97 -4.58
CA GLY A 38 8.12 -1.67 -3.94
C GLY A 38 9.07 -0.63 -4.54
N ALA A 39 10.23 -1.04 -5.08
CA ALA A 39 11.18 -0.13 -5.73
C ALA A 39 10.59 0.51 -7.00
N PHE A 40 9.82 -0.25 -7.80
CA PHE A 40 9.19 0.25 -9.02
C PHE A 40 8.11 1.31 -8.77
N PHE A 41 7.47 1.30 -7.60
CA PHE A 41 6.38 2.22 -7.29
C PHE A 41 6.81 3.50 -6.60
N ARG A 42 8.08 3.62 -6.22
CA ARG A 42 8.66 4.82 -5.62
C ARG A 42 8.71 5.98 -6.62
N LYS A 43 9.03 7.17 -6.10
CA LYS A 43 9.34 8.34 -6.93
C LYS A 43 10.76 8.22 -7.46
N GLU A 44 11.02 8.83 -8.62
CA GLU A 44 12.32 8.81 -9.28
C GLU A 44 13.46 9.33 -8.40
N ASP A 45 13.18 10.32 -7.53
CA ASP A 45 14.17 10.91 -6.61
C ASP A 45 14.49 10.03 -5.39
N HIS A 46 13.84 8.87 -5.21
CA HIS A 46 14.05 8.03 -4.04
C HIS A 46 15.31 7.15 -4.23
N PRO A 47 16.20 6.99 -3.23
CA PRO A 47 17.45 6.23 -3.37
C PRO A 47 17.27 4.78 -3.83
N ASN A 48 16.19 4.15 -3.37
CA ASN A 48 15.81 2.80 -3.76
C ASN A 48 14.74 2.76 -4.87
N TYR A 49 14.67 3.78 -5.72
CA TYR A 49 13.86 3.77 -6.93
C TYR A 49 14.51 2.83 -7.96
N MET A 50 13.69 2.12 -8.71
CA MET A 50 14.15 1.27 -9.80
C MET A 50 13.23 1.47 -11.00
N GLU A 51 13.82 1.54 -12.20
CA GLU A 51 13.05 1.58 -13.43
C GLU A 51 12.48 0.20 -13.76
N CYS A 52 11.22 0.15 -14.17
CA CYS A 52 10.52 -1.06 -14.57
C CYS A 52 10.91 -1.40 -16.01
N GLY A 53 11.70 -2.44 -16.20
CA GLY A 53 12.06 -2.91 -17.55
C GLY A 53 10.88 -3.55 -18.28
N ASP A 54 10.92 -3.54 -19.61
CA ASP A 54 9.91 -4.15 -20.48
C ASP A 54 9.66 -5.63 -20.15
N GLN A 55 10.71 -6.36 -19.74
CA GLN A 55 10.61 -7.77 -19.38
C GLN A 55 9.67 -8.00 -18.20
N VAL A 56 9.75 -7.14 -17.18
CA VAL A 56 8.89 -7.23 -15.98
C VAL A 56 7.45 -6.94 -16.37
N LEU A 57 7.23 -5.86 -17.13
CA LEU A 57 5.90 -5.46 -17.55
C LEU A 57 5.25 -6.51 -18.46
N ARG A 58 6.01 -7.09 -19.41
CA ARG A 58 5.55 -8.19 -20.28
C ARG A 58 5.12 -9.41 -19.47
N ASN A 59 5.96 -9.85 -18.53
CA ASN A 59 5.66 -11.01 -17.69
C ASN A 59 4.45 -10.75 -16.79
N PHE A 60 4.31 -9.53 -16.26
CA PHE A 60 3.12 -9.14 -15.51
C PHE A 60 1.84 -9.20 -16.34
N LEU A 61 1.86 -8.68 -17.57
CA LEU A 61 0.71 -8.74 -18.48
C LEU A 61 0.35 -10.18 -18.86
N ASN A 62 1.33 -11.03 -19.13
CA ASN A 62 1.11 -12.46 -19.38
C ASN A 62 0.50 -13.15 -18.14
N GLY A 63 1.03 -12.86 -16.95
CA GLY A 63 0.47 -13.34 -15.69
C GLY A 63 -0.97 -12.88 -15.47
N LEU A 64 -1.30 -11.63 -15.83
CA LEU A 64 -2.67 -11.10 -15.75
C LEU A 64 -3.63 -11.84 -16.69
N VAL A 65 -3.18 -12.21 -17.89
CA VAL A 65 -3.98 -13.01 -18.82
C VAL A 65 -4.31 -14.36 -18.17
N ILE A 66 -3.32 -15.04 -17.59
CA ILE A 66 -3.54 -16.33 -16.91
C ILE A 66 -4.45 -16.16 -15.68
N HIS A 67 -4.26 -15.09 -14.91
CA HIS A 67 -5.06 -14.83 -13.71
C HIS A 67 -6.53 -14.57 -14.02
N LEU A 68 -6.82 -13.74 -15.04
CA LEU A 68 -8.18 -13.29 -15.37
C LEU A 68 -8.88 -14.21 -16.38
N ARG A 69 -8.16 -14.73 -17.37
CA ARG A 69 -8.71 -15.55 -18.46
C ARG A 69 -8.43 -17.05 -18.31
N GLY A 70 -7.59 -17.45 -17.35
CA GLY A 70 -7.19 -18.85 -17.18
C GLY A 70 -6.10 -19.30 -18.14
N THR A 71 -5.66 -20.54 -17.98
CA THR A 71 -4.73 -21.20 -18.91
C THR A 71 -5.50 -21.76 -20.10
N LYS A 72 -4.79 -22.14 -21.17
CA LYS A 72 -5.40 -22.75 -22.36
C LYS A 72 -6.25 -23.98 -22.01
N GLU A 73 -5.80 -24.76 -21.03
CA GLU A 73 -6.46 -25.97 -20.57
C GLU A 73 -7.65 -25.70 -19.63
N ASN A 74 -7.71 -24.53 -18.99
CA ASN A 74 -8.78 -24.17 -18.07
C ASN A 74 -9.15 -22.68 -18.19
N PRO A 75 -10.01 -22.33 -19.16
CA PRO A 75 -10.41 -20.94 -19.39
C PRO A 75 -11.30 -20.43 -18.25
N LYS A 76 -11.10 -19.15 -17.90
CA LYS A 76 -11.87 -18.42 -16.89
C LYS A 76 -12.53 -17.21 -17.51
N ASN A 77 -13.72 -16.88 -17.03
CA ASN A 77 -14.39 -15.64 -17.41
C ASN A 77 -13.83 -14.47 -16.58
N PRO A 78 -13.23 -13.44 -17.19
CA PRO A 78 -12.64 -12.33 -16.46
C PRO A 78 -13.67 -11.54 -15.63
N GLY A 79 -14.93 -11.48 -16.10
CA GLY A 79 -16.03 -10.82 -15.39
C GLY A 79 -16.33 -11.46 -14.03
N GLU A 80 -16.24 -12.79 -13.93
CA GLU A 80 -16.48 -13.52 -12.68
C GLU A 80 -15.33 -13.31 -11.70
N VAL A 81 -14.08 -13.41 -12.17
CA VAL A 81 -12.88 -13.21 -11.33
C VAL A 81 -12.86 -11.81 -10.71
N LEU A 82 -13.16 -10.78 -11.50
CA LEU A 82 -13.24 -9.40 -11.02
C LEU A 82 -14.41 -9.18 -10.05
N SER A 83 -15.54 -9.86 -10.25
CA SER A 83 -16.72 -9.77 -9.38
C SER A 83 -16.48 -10.44 -8.02
N GLN A 84 -15.81 -11.59 -8.00
CA GLN A 84 -15.42 -12.27 -6.75
C GLN A 84 -14.54 -11.37 -5.88
N LYS A 85 -13.58 -10.65 -6.48
CA LYS A 85 -12.68 -9.74 -5.75
C LYS A 85 -13.43 -8.61 -5.03
N LYS A 86 -14.55 -8.13 -5.60
CA LYS A 86 -15.41 -7.12 -4.95
C LYS A 86 -16.17 -7.68 -3.75
N ASN A 87 -16.58 -8.96 -3.78
CA ASN A 87 -17.28 -9.60 -2.67
C ASN A 87 -16.34 -9.97 -1.51
N VAL A 88 -15.09 -10.36 -1.78
CA VAL A 88 -14.10 -10.69 -0.72
C VAL A 88 -13.73 -9.46 0.13
N GLN A 89 -13.84 -8.25 -0.41
CA GLN A 89 -13.65 -7.02 0.38
C GLN A 89 -14.84 -6.70 1.32
N LYS A 90 -15.99 -7.37 1.13
CA LYS A 90 -17.21 -7.17 1.93
C LYS A 90 -17.41 -8.20 3.04
N SER A 91 -16.63 -9.27 3.11
CA SER A 91 -16.75 -10.25 4.19
C SER A 91 -16.03 -9.80 5.47
N ASP A 92 -16.84 -9.57 6.50
CA ASP A 92 -16.58 -9.54 7.95
C ASP A 92 -15.15 -9.81 8.42
N LYS A 93 -14.24 -8.83 8.30
CA LYS A 93 -13.08 -8.79 9.20
C LYS A 93 -13.51 -8.06 10.46
N PRO A 94 -13.59 -8.71 11.64
CA PRO A 94 -13.89 -8.00 12.88
C PRO A 94 -12.82 -6.91 13.07
N LYS A 95 -13.28 -5.67 13.30
CA LYS A 95 -12.40 -4.53 13.59
C LYS A 95 -11.47 -4.95 14.75
N PRO A 96 -10.15 -4.77 14.65
CA PRO A 96 -9.24 -5.18 15.70
C PRO A 96 -9.63 -4.51 17.02
N VAL A 97 -9.92 -5.34 18.04
CA VAL A 97 -10.43 -4.98 19.38
C VAL A 97 -9.46 -4.08 20.17
N TYR A 98 -8.28 -3.76 19.63
CA TYR A 98 -7.27 -2.92 20.27
C TYR A 98 -7.75 -1.52 20.66
N LYS A 99 -8.76 -0.95 19.98
CA LYS A 99 -9.29 0.38 20.33
C LYS A 99 -10.24 0.38 21.53
N ALA A 100 -10.75 -0.78 21.95
CA ALA A 100 -11.68 -0.87 23.08
C ALA A 100 -10.97 -0.94 24.45
N ILE A 101 -9.72 -1.39 24.48
CA ILE A 101 -8.96 -1.57 25.73
C ILE A 101 -8.39 -0.24 26.27
N GLN A 102 -8.15 0.75 25.41
CA GLN A 102 -7.52 2.03 25.81
C GLN A 102 -8.43 3.02 26.56
N ARG A 103 -9.73 2.74 26.76
CA ARG A 103 -10.65 3.67 27.44
C ARG A 103 -11.03 3.31 28.87
N LYS A 104 -10.59 2.17 29.42
CA LYS A 104 -11.00 1.72 30.77
C LYS A 104 -9.95 1.87 31.88
N LYS A 105 -8.81 2.53 31.62
CA LYS A 105 -7.86 2.91 32.68
C LYS A 105 -7.31 4.32 32.46
N ALA A 106 -8.19 5.31 32.42
CA ALA A 106 -7.81 6.68 32.76
C ALA A 106 -8.17 6.85 34.25
N ASN A 107 -7.16 6.74 35.13
CA ASN A 107 -7.32 7.16 36.51
C ASN A 107 -7.36 8.69 36.48
N TRP A 108 -8.48 9.27 36.92
CA TRP A 108 -8.75 10.71 36.88
C TRP A 108 -8.01 11.50 37.97
N ASP A 109 -7.43 10.81 38.96
CA ASP A 109 -6.77 11.43 40.12
C ASP A 109 -5.29 11.75 39.86
N ILE A 110 -4.98 12.43 38.75
CA ILE A 110 -3.64 13.01 38.54
C ILE A 110 -3.73 14.49 38.93
N ASP A 111 -3.25 14.82 40.12
CA ASP A 111 -3.07 16.22 40.53
C ASP A 111 -2.19 16.97 39.52
N PRO A 112 -2.59 18.17 39.07
CA PRO A 112 -1.83 18.92 38.07
C PRO A 112 -0.49 19.38 38.66
N VAL A 113 0.60 18.73 38.21
CA VAL A 113 1.96 19.16 38.53
C VAL A 113 2.23 20.51 37.84
N LYS A 114 2.47 21.57 38.62
CA LYS A 114 2.83 22.90 38.11
C LYS A 114 4.20 22.87 37.42
N TYR A 115 4.21 22.96 36.10
CA TYR A 115 5.45 23.14 35.34
C TYR A 115 5.96 24.57 35.49
N LYS A 116 7.15 24.74 36.07
CA LYS A 116 7.86 26.01 36.16
C LYS A 116 8.80 26.12 34.94
N ASN A 117 8.57 27.16 34.12
CA ASN A 117 9.52 27.86 33.24
C ASN A 117 9.01 28.05 31.79
N LYS A 118 8.60 29.29 31.49
CA LYS A 118 8.61 29.86 30.15
C LYS A 118 9.25 31.24 30.23
N PRO A 119 10.52 31.45 29.82
CA PRO A 119 11.05 32.79 29.68
C PRO A 119 10.41 33.45 28.46
N SER A 120 9.68 34.55 28.69
CA SER A 120 9.08 35.37 27.64
C SER A 120 10.14 36.26 26.98
N ASN A 121 10.40 36.04 25.69
CA ASN A 121 11.27 36.89 24.89
C ASN A 121 10.44 38.06 24.31
N SER A 122 10.55 39.25 24.90
CA SER A 122 10.11 40.51 24.29
C SER A 122 10.79 41.71 24.97
N ALA A 123 12.05 41.96 24.63
CA ALA A 123 12.73 43.20 24.98
C ALA A 123 12.44 44.25 23.90
N GLY A 124 11.60 45.22 24.23
CA GLY A 124 11.35 46.41 23.42
C GLY A 124 10.73 47.52 24.26
N LYS A 125 11.57 48.33 24.92
CA LYS A 125 11.15 49.64 25.43
C LYS A 125 12.30 50.65 25.42
N LYS A 126 12.10 51.71 24.64
CA LYS A 126 12.79 53.00 24.68
C LYS A 126 12.71 53.65 26.08
N LYS A 127 13.75 54.42 26.43
CA LYS A 127 13.84 55.70 27.19
C LYS A 127 15.24 55.74 27.86
N SER A 128 16.00 56.83 27.87
CA SER A 128 15.67 58.28 27.86
C SER A 128 16.54 59.06 26.90
#